data_AF-A0A2D6AIY0-F1
#
_entry.id   AF-A0A2D6AIY0-F1
#
_cell.length_a   1.000
_cell.length_b   1.000
_cell.length_c   1.000
_cell.angle_alpha   90.00
_cell.angle_beta   90.00
_cell.angle_gamma   90.00
#
_symmetry.space_group_name_H-M   'P 1'
#
loop_
_entity.id
_entity.type
_entity.pdbx_description
1 polymer ?
#
loop_
_entity_poly.entity_id
_entity_poly.type
_entity_poly.pdbx_seq_one_letter_code
_entity_poly.pdbx_strand_id
1 'polypeptide(L)'
;MAPTDKQTLEQLAARVEFLEDKIVDSLETVKETQARMCDDISKIKEAVYNPDTGLYARLRTLEEDNKSKNKFLWLLLSLAIGSMGAAIISHLN
;
A
#
# COMPACT_ATOMS: atom_id res chain seq x y z
N MET A 1 19.63 14.96 -58.88
CA MET A 1 20.66 15.88 -58.35
C MET A 1 20.77 15.56 -56.87
N ALA A 2 21.92 15.06 -56.41
CA ALA A 2 22.11 14.73 -54.99
C ALA A 2 22.02 16.02 -54.16
N PRO A 3 21.40 15.99 -52.96
CA PRO A 3 21.34 17.17 -52.10
C PRO A 3 22.77 17.61 -51.78
N THR A 4 23.01 18.92 -51.83
CA THR A 4 24.31 19.50 -51.46
C THR A 4 24.51 19.44 -49.95
N ASP A 5 25.76 19.33 -49.47
CA ASP A 5 26.09 19.21 -48.03
C ASP A 5 25.45 20.31 -47.16
N LYS A 6 25.17 21.49 -47.70
CA LYS A 6 24.46 22.55 -46.98
C LYS A 6 22.98 22.22 -46.73
N GLN A 7 22.30 21.63 -47.71
CA GLN A 7 20.88 21.29 -47.61
C GLN A 7 20.65 20.16 -46.60
N THR A 8 21.56 19.19 -46.51
CA THR A 8 21.48 18.11 -45.52
C THR A 8 21.70 18.61 -44.10
N LEU A 9 22.60 19.59 -43.90
CA LEU A 9 22.83 20.24 -42.61
C LEU A 9 21.62 21.05 -42.14
N GLU A 10 20.98 21.81 -43.03
CA GLU A 10 19.74 22.54 -42.72
C GLU A 10 18.60 21.57 -42.36
N GLN A 11 18.46 20.47 -43.09
CA GLN A 11 17.45 19.45 -42.81
C GLN A 11 17.69 18.75 -41.47
N LEU A 12 18.95 18.52 -41.11
CA LEU A 12 19.32 17.92 -39.83
C LEU A 12 19.03 18.89 -38.67
N ALA A 13 19.37 20.17 -38.81
CA ALA A 13 19.07 21.19 -37.81
C ALA A 13 17.57 21.32 -37.55
N ALA A 14 16.75 21.42 -38.61
CA ALA A 14 15.30 21.48 -38.48
C ALA A 14 14.71 20.24 -37.80
N ARG A 15 15.29 19.06 -38.05
CA ARG A 15 14.85 17.80 -37.44
C ARG A 15 15.25 17.70 -35.96
N VAL A 16 16.39 18.25 -35.58
CA VAL A 16 16.83 18.33 -34.17
C VAL A 16 15.92 19.27 -33.39
N GLU A 17 15.62 20.45 -33.92
CA GLU A 17 14.72 21.42 -33.29
C GLU A 17 13.31 20.83 -33.09
N PHE A 18 12.76 20.17 -34.11
CA PHE A 18 11.49 19.44 -33.98
C PHE A 18 11.51 18.34 -32.91
N LEU A 19 12.62 17.61 -32.79
CA LEU A 19 12.77 16.57 -31.78
C LEU A 19 12.89 17.17 -30.38
N GLU A 20 13.57 18.29 -30.23
CA GLU A 20 13.70 19.02 -28.97
C GLU A 20 12.33 19.46 -28.46
N ASP A 21 11.54 20.15 -29.28
CA ASP A 21 10.19 20.59 -28.93
C ASP A 21 9.31 19.41 -28.50
N LYS A 22 9.33 18.32 -29.28
CA LYS A 22 8.54 17.12 -28.98
C LYS A 22 8.96 16.44 -27.67
N ILE A 23 10.26 16.44 -27.36
CA ILE A 23 10.78 15.88 -26.11
C ILE A 23 10.32 16.73 -24.93
N VAL A 24 10.38 18.07 -25.05
CA VAL A 24 9.91 18.99 -24.02
C VAL A 24 8.43 18.78 -23.73
N ASP A 25 7.59 18.71 -24.76
CA ASP A 25 6.14 18.46 -24.62
C ASP A 25 5.84 17.11 -23.95
N SER A 26 6.58 16.07 -24.37
CA SER A 26 6.44 14.73 -23.80
C SER A 26 6.88 14.69 -22.34
N LEU A 27 7.94 15.42 -21.99
CA LEU A 27 8.46 15.52 -20.63
C LEU A 27 7.46 16.23 -19.71
N GLU A 28 6.83 17.31 -20.16
CA GLU A 28 5.82 18.01 -19.38
C GLU A 28 4.62 17.10 -19.10
N THR A 29 4.17 16.34 -20.11
CA THR A 29 3.08 15.34 -19.94
C THR A 29 3.44 14.26 -18.91
N VAL A 30 4.69 13.76 -18.93
CA VAL A 30 5.17 12.77 -17.97
C VAL A 30 5.23 13.36 -16.57
N LYS A 31 5.76 14.57 -16.43
CA LYS A 31 5.85 15.29 -15.14
C LYS A 31 4.47 15.49 -14.52
N GLU A 32 3.48 15.94 -15.28
CA GLU A 32 2.10 16.08 -14.81
C GLU A 32 1.50 14.75 -14.36
N THR A 33 1.77 13.68 -15.10
CA THR A 33 1.27 12.34 -14.77
C THR A 33 1.93 11.79 -13.52
N GLN A 34 3.25 12.00 -13.34
CA GLN A 34 3.96 11.63 -12.13
C GLN A 34 3.50 12.42 -10.91
N ALA A 35 3.19 13.71 -11.07
CA ALA A 35 2.61 14.52 -10.00
C ALA A 35 1.27 13.94 -9.53
N ARG A 36 0.39 13.56 -10.47
CA ARG A 36 -0.89 12.89 -10.15
C ARG A 36 -0.68 11.53 -9.48
N MET A 37 0.24 10.70 -9.99
CA MET A 37 0.58 9.42 -9.35
C MET A 37 1.08 9.59 -7.92
N CYS A 38 1.90 10.61 -7.66
CA CYS A 38 2.41 10.89 -6.32
C CYS A 38 1.29 11.24 -5.33
N ASP A 39 0.32 12.04 -5.77
CA ASP A 39 -0.88 12.37 -4.99
C ASP A 39 -1.72 11.12 -4.70
N ASP A 40 -1.96 10.29 -5.71
CA ASP A 40 -2.71 9.04 -5.54
C ASP A 40 -2.00 8.05 -4.61
N ILE A 41 -0.68 7.91 -4.71
CA ILE A 41 0.13 7.09 -3.78
C ILE A 41 0.02 7.62 -2.36
N SER A 42 -0.04 8.95 -2.19
CA SER A 42 -0.18 9.57 -0.86
C SER A 42 -1.53 9.23 -0.23
N LYS A 43 -2.62 9.28 -1.00
CA LYS A 43 -3.96 8.85 -0.56
C LYS A 43 -4.01 7.36 -0.22
N ILE A 44 -3.36 6.51 -1.03
CA ILE A 44 -3.24 5.06 -0.75
C ILE A 44 -2.49 4.86 0.57
N LYS A 45 -1.38 5.55 0.78
CA LYS A 45 -0.60 5.45 2.01
C LYS A 45 -1.44 5.86 3.22
N GLU A 46 -2.23 6.91 3.11
CA GLU A 46 -3.16 7.30 4.17
C GLU A 46 -4.21 6.21 4.43
N ALA A 47 -4.89 5.71 3.41
CA ALA A 47 -5.90 4.66 3.57
C ALA A 47 -5.34 3.36 4.17
N VAL A 48 -4.06 3.05 3.93
CA VAL A 48 -3.41 1.84 4.42
C VAL A 48 -2.81 2.04 5.83
N TYR A 49 -2.09 3.14 6.04
CA TYR A 49 -1.24 3.37 7.21
C TYR A 49 -1.79 4.38 8.22
N ASN A 50 -2.94 5.00 7.97
CA ASN A 50 -3.57 5.86 8.98
C ASN A 50 -3.74 5.07 10.29
N PRO A 51 -3.19 5.56 11.42
CA PRO A 51 -3.10 4.79 12.66
C PRO A 51 -4.44 4.50 13.31
N ASP A 52 -5.47 5.28 12.99
CA ASP A 52 -6.80 5.16 13.58
C ASP A 52 -7.79 4.50 12.62
N THR A 53 -7.79 4.92 11.36
CA THR A 53 -8.81 4.50 10.37
C THR A 53 -8.27 3.62 9.25
N GLY A 54 -6.95 3.51 9.13
CA GLY A 54 -6.27 2.79 8.07
C GLY A 54 -6.46 1.28 8.17
N LEU A 55 -6.17 0.58 7.06
CA LEU A 55 -6.34 -0.86 6.97
C LEU A 55 -5.58 -1.61 8.09
N TYR A 56 -4.34 -1.21 8.37
CA TYR A 56 -3.53 -1.85 9.41
C TYR A 56 -4.07 -1.62 10.83
N ALA A 57 -4.67 -0.45 11.11
CA ALA A 57 -5.29 -0.16 12.39
C ALA A 57 -6.48 -1.10 12.67
N ARG A 58 -7.31 -1.32 11.65
CA ARG A 58 -8.43 -2.28 11.71
C ARG A 58 -7.95 -3.70 11.86
N LEU A 59 -6.91 -4.09 11.12
CA LEU A 59 -6.32 -5.43 11.21
C LEU A 59 -5.78 -5.70 12.61
N ARG A 60 -5.05 -4.75 13.21
CA ARG A 60 -4.57 -4.83 14.58
C ARG A 60 -5.71 -5.03 15.57
N THR A 61 -6.79 -4.26 15.44
CA THR A 61 -7.97 -4.37 16.31
C THR A 61 -8.60 -5.77 16.21
N LEU A 62 -8.76 -6.30 15.00
CA LEU A 62 -9.29 -7.66 14.80
C LEU A 62 -8.37 -8.75 15.39
N GLU A 63 -7.06 -8.56 15.30
CA GLU A 63 -6.08 -9.49 15.88
C GLU A 63 -6.10 -9.46 17.42
N GLU A 64 -6.19 -8.26 18.00
CA GLU A 64 -6.35 -8.05 19.44
C GLU A 64 -7.65 -8.66 19.97
N ASP A 65 -8.76 -8.48 19.25
CA ASP A 65 -10.06 -9.08 19.58
C ASP A 65 -9.99 -10.61 19.54
N ASN A 66 -9.37 -11.17 18.49
CA ASN A 66 -9.23 -12.62 18.37
C ASN A 66 -8.37 -13.20 19.50
N LYS A 67 -7.25 -12.53 19.83
CA LYS A 67 -6.38 -12.93 20.94
C LYS A 67 -7.11 -12.86 22.28
N SER A 68 -7.95 -11.84 22.48
CA SER A 68 -8.75 -11.67 23.70
C SER A 68 -9.82 -12.77 23.83
N LYS A 69 -10.51 -13.11 22.74
CA LYS A 69 -11.46 -14.25 22.71
C LYS A 69 -10.78 -15.57 23.04
N ASN A 70 -9.60 -15.82 22.50
CA ASN A 70 -8.87 -17.06 22.75
C ASN A 70 -8.44 -17.17 24.24
N LYS A 71 -7.95 -16.08 24.84
CA LYS A 71 -7.64 -16.03 26.28
C LYS A 71 -8.88 -16.28 27.14
N PHE A 72 -10.00 -15.67 26.78
CA PHE A 72 -11.27 -15.86 27.50
C PHE A 72 -11.76 -17.31 27.41
N LEU A 73 -11.66 -17.94 26.24
CA LEU A 73 -12.00 -19.34 26.06
C LEU A 73 -11.14 -20.27 26.94
N TRP A 74 -9.83 -20.02 27.02
CA TRP A 74 -8.93 -20.79 27.88
C TRP A 74 -9.25 -20.63 29.37
N LEU A 75 -9.63 -19.43 29.82
CA LEU A 75 -10.08 -19.19 31.19
C LEU A 75 -11.38 -19.95 31.49
N LEU A 76 -12.35 -19.95 30.59
CA LEU A 76 -13.58 -20.72 30.78
C LEU A 76 -13.31 -22.23 30.83
N LEU A 77 -12.42 -22.73 29.97
CA LEU A 77 -12.05 -24.14 29.96
C LEU A 77 -11.33 -24.55 31.26
N SER A 78 -10.39 -23.73 31.74
CA SER A 78 -9.68 -24.03 32.99
C SER A 78 -10.61 -23.98 34.21
N LEU A 79 -11.55 -23.03 34.24
CA LEU A 79 -12.57 -22.95 35.28
C LEU A 79 -13.51 -24.16 35.27
N ALA A 80 -13.94 -24.61 34.09
CA ALA A 80 -14.78 -25.80 33.96
C ALA A 80 -14.06 -27.08 34.43
N ILE A 81 -12.79 -27.24 34.05
CA ILE A 81 -11.98 -28.40 34.50
C ILE A 81 -11.74 -28.33 36.01
N GLY A 82 -11.42 -27.14 36.54
CA GLY A 82 -11.22 -26.93 37.97
C GLY A 82 -12.47 -27.21 38.80
N SER A 83 -13.64 -26.77 38.34
CA SER A 83 -14.91 -27.02 39.04
C SER A 83 -15.31 -28.49 38.99
N MET A 84 -15.10 -29.18 37.86
CA MET A 84 -15.29 -30.63 37.77
C MET A 84 -14.35 -31.39 38.71
N GLY A 85 -13.07 -31.00 38.78
CA GLY A 85 -12.11 -31.61 39.70
C GLY A 85 -12.49 -31.40 41.17
N ALA A 86 -12.91 -30.19 41.54
CA ALA A 86 -13.37 -29.88 42.89
C ALA A 86 -14.64 -30.66 43.27
N ALA A 87 -15.60 -30.79 42.35
CA ALA A 87 -16.82 -31.56 42.57
C ALA A 87 -16.52 -33.05 42.84
N ILE A 88 -15.60 -33.65 42.07
CA ILE A 88 -15.18 -35.05 42.27
C ILE A 88 -14.51 -35.22 43.64
N ILE A 89 -13.60 -34.31 44.03
CA ILE A 89 -12.92 -34.36 45.32
C ILE A 89 -13.91 -34.21 46.48
N SER A 90 -14.89 -33.30 46.37
CA SER A 90 -15.93 -33.12 47.40
C SER A 90 -16.87 -34.32 47.55
N HIS A 91 -16.99 -35.18 46.54
CA HIS A 91 -17.79 -36.40 46.62
C HIS A 91 -17.00 -37.63 47.13
N LEU A 92 -15.66 -37.55 47.17
CA LEU A 92 -14.78 -38.62 47.64
C LEU A 92 -14.34 -38.48 49.11
N ASN A 93 -14.61 -37.32 49.74
CA ASN A 93 -14.30 -37.00 51.13
C ASN A 93 -15.57 -36.86 51.96
#